data_AF-A0A2T3ZYZ5-F1
#
_entry.id   AF-A0A2T3ZYZ5-F1
#
_cell.length_a   1.000
_cell.length_b   1.000
_cell.length_c   1.000
_cell.angle_alpha   90.00
_cell.angle_beta   90.00
_cell.angle_gamma   90.00
#
_symmetry.space_group_name_H-M   'P 1'
#
loop_
_entity.id
_entity.type
_entity.pdbx_description
1 polymer ?
#
loop_
_entity_poly.entity_id
_entity_poly.type
_entity_poly.pdbx_seq_one_letter_code
_entity_poly.pdbx_strand_id
1 'polypeptide(L)' 'MCRLVIFSGTCTTCGEEQIWEDLTQQLSCLEAKNNGIFGDCSKGVYQEQHHFDQECDQCSEEDEGIGD' A
#
# COMPACT_ATOMS: atom_id res chain seq x y z
N MET A 1 8.89 -8.85 -13.55
CA MET A 1 9.16 -8.58 -12.13
C MET A 1 7.84 -8.20 -11.47
N CYS A 2 7.49 -8.85 -10.37
CA CYS A 2 6.27 -8.54 -9.63
C CYS A 2 6.64 -7.53 -8.54
N ARG A 3 5.88 -6.44 -8.40
CA ARG A 3 6.15 -5.36 -7.44
C ARG A 3 5.03 -5.31 -6.42
N LEU A 4 5.39 -5.27 -5.15
CA LEU A 4 4.49 -5.03 -4.03
C LEU A 4 4.77 -3.62 -3.52
N VAL A 5 3.79 -2.74 -3.67
CA VAL A 5 3.86 -1.36 -3.16
C VAL A 5 3.17 -1.34 -1.81
N ILE A 6 3.91 -1.07 -0.74
CA ILE A 6 3.42 -1.01 0.63
C ILE A 6 3.42 0.46 1.06
N PHE A 7 2.30 0.93 1.59
CA PHE A 7 2.21 2.27 2.17
C PHE A 7 2.26 2.14 3.69
N SER A 8 3.21 2.83 4.31
CA SER A 8 3.37 2.86 5.76
C SER A 8 3.69 4.26 6.23
N GLY A 9 3.19 4.67 7.38
CA GLY A 9 3.50 5.96 7.97
C GLY A 9 2.86 6.08 9.33
N THR A 10 2.76 7.30 9.83
CA THR A 10 2.17 7.57 11.14
C THR A 10 0.76 8.13 11.01
N CYS A 11 -0.14 7.69 11.89
CA CYS A 11 -1.45 8.27 12.02
C CYS A 11 -1.32 9.73 12.48
N THR A 12 -1.89 10.67 11.75
CA THR A 12 -1.83 12.10 12.11
C THR A 12 -2.62 12.43 13.38
N THR A 13 -3.51 11.54 13.81
CA THR A 13 -4.44 11.74 14.93
C THR A 13 -3.96 11.05 16.20
N CYS A 14 -3.64 9.75 16.16
CA CYS A 14 -3.13 9.00 17.32
C CYS A 14 -1.60 8.88 17.38
N GLY A 15 -0.88 9.17 16.29
CA GLY A 15 0.58 9.06 16.23
C GLY A 15 1.12 7.64 16.14
N GLU A 16 0.26 6.63 15.95
CA GLU A 16 0.68 5.24 15.81
C GLU A 16 1.18 4.93 14.39
N GLU A 17 2.19 4.07 14.28
CA GLU A 17 2.70 3.60 12.99
C GLU A 17 1.71 2.61 12.39
N GLN A 18 1.24 2.90 11.18
CA GLN A 18 0.22 2.15 10.48
C GLN A 18 0.71 1.73 9.10
N ILE A 19 0.29 0.54 8.69
CA ILE A 19 0.45 0.03 7.32
C ILE A 19 -0.92 0.08 6.65
N TRP A 20 -1.00 0.80 5.54
CA TRP A 20 -2.23 0.92 4.77
C TRP A 20 -2.35 -0.26 3.82
N GLU A 21 -2.86 -1.37 4.35
CA GLU A 21 -3.05 -2.61 3.60
C GLU A 21 -4.02 -2.40 2.42
N ASP A 22 -5.02 -1.53 2.55
CA ASP A 22 -5.98 -1.22 1.47
C ASP A 22 -5.30 -0.49 0.28
N LEU A 23 -4.30 0.35 0.58
CA LEU A 23 -3.48 1.02 -0.44
C LEU A 23 -2.37 0.12 -0.99
N THR A 24 -2.12 -1.03 -0.35
CA THR A 24 -1.04 -1.93 -0.73
C THR A 24 -1.38 -2.62 -2.05
N GLN A 25 -0.57 -2.36 -3.07
CA GLN A 25 -0.83 -2.81 -4.43
C GLN A 25 0.14 -3.89 -4.86
N GLN A 26 -0.40 -5.05 -5.24
CA GLN A 26 0.37 -6.11 -5.88
C GLN A 26 0.30 -5.97 -7.40
N LEU A 27 1.30 -5.31 -7.98
CA LEU A 27 1.46 -5.21 -9.42
C LEU A 27 2.01 -6.55 -9.93
N SER A 28 1.09 -7.37 -10.45
CA SER A 28 1.41 -8.64 -11.05
C SER A 28 2.25 -8.44 -12.31
N CYS A 29 3.14 -9.40 -12.57
CA CYS A 29 4.13 -9.42 -13.65
C CYS A 29 3.55 -9.26 -15.09
N LEU A 30 2.24 -9.03 -15.27
CA LEU A 30 1.60 -8.82 -16.55
C LEU A 30 2.05 -7.51 -17.23
N GLU A 31 2.33 -6.44 -16.48
CA GLU A 31 2.88 -5.20 -17.06
C GLU A 31 4.30 -5.39 -17.59
N ALA A 32 5.09 -6.29 -16.99
CA ALA A 32 6.41 -6.67 -17.52
C ALA A 32 6.30 -7.46 -18.84
N LYS A 33 5.19 -8.17 -19.07
CA LYS A 33 4.90 -8.87 -20.33
C LYS A 33 4.68 -7.90 -21.50
N ASN A 34 4.11 -6.72 -21.23
CA ASN A 34 3.89 -5.67 -22.23
C ASN A 34 5.19 -4.95 -22.66
N ASN A 35 6.28 -5.09 -21.90
CA ASN A 35 7.59 -4.51 -22.23
C ASN A 35 8.57 -5.51 -22.91
N GLY A 36 8.08 -6.65 -23.41
CA GLY A 36 8.82 -7.51 -24.32
C GLY A 36 9.94 -8.38 -23.72
N ILE A 37 10.12 -8.37 -22.39
CA ILE A 37 11.11 -9.21 -21.70
C ILE A 37 10.44 -10.53 -21.27
N PHE A 38 10.16 -11.38 -22.26
CA PHE A 38 9.69 -12.75 -22.02
C PHE A 38 10.88 -13.59 -21.52
N GLY A 39 10.90 -13.92 -20.22
CA GLY A 39 11.84 -14.90 -19.64
C GLY A 39 12.67 -14.41 -18.46
N ASP A 40 12.76 -13.10 -18.21
CA ASP A 40 13.51 -12.54 -17.08
C ASP A 40 12.60 -12.13 -15.91
N CYS A 41 11.71 -13.03 -15.49
CA CYS A 41 11.10 -12.88 -14.17
C CYS A 41 12.12 -13.36 -13.13
N SER A 42 13.16 -12.54 -12.91
CA SER A 42 14.12 -12.74 -11.84
C SER A 42 13.34 -13.01 -10.54
N LYS A 43 13.61 -14.17 -9.92
CA LYS A 43 12.89 -14.71 -8.76
C LYS A 43 12.83 -13.68 -7.63
N GLY A 44 11.69 -13.03 -7.45
CA GLY A 44 11.49 -12.11 -6.33
C GLY A 44 10.27 -11.20 -6.52
N VAL A 45 9.63 -10.89 -5.40
CA VAL A 45 8.69 -9.76 -5.30
C VAL A 45 9.51 -8.56 -4.85
N TYR A 46 9.57 -7.51 -5.67
CA TYR A 46 10.19 -6.26 -5.27
C TYR A 46 9.24 -5.54 -4.32
N GLN A 47 9.60 -5.46 -3.04
CA GLN A 47 8.84 -4.69 -2.06
C GLN A 47 9.32 -3.24 -2.10
N GLU A 48 8.39 -2.33 -2.35
CA GLU A 48 8.64 -0.90 -2.34
C GLU A 48 7.78 -0.26 -1.27
N GLN A 49 8.43 0.37 -0.30
CA GLN A 49 7.76 1.02 0.81
C GLN A 49 7.66 2.53 0.56
N HIS A 50 6.46 3.07 0.67
CA HIS A 50 6.18 4.50 0.57
C HIS A 50 5.75 5.05 1.91
N HIS A 51 6.30 6.21 2.27
CA HIS A 51 5.88 6.94 3.44
C HIS A 51 4.51 7.57 3.19
N PHE A 52 3.53 7.29 4.05
CA PHE A 52 2.19 7.82 3.92
C PHE A 52 1.55 8.06 5.29
N ASP A 53 1.55 9.33 5.70
CA ASP A 53 0.88 9.78 6.92
C ASP A 53 -0.54 10.23 6.59
N GLN A 54 -1.52 9.53 7.14
CA GLN A 54 -2.94 9.88 7.10
C GLN A 54 -3.62 9.38 8.37
N GLU A 55 -4.84 9.82 8.61
CA GLU A 55 -5.67 9.29 9.69
C GLU A 55 -5.98 7.81 9.48
N CYS A 56 -5.99 7.02 10.56
CA CYS A 56 -6.33 5.59 10.49
C CYS A 56 -7.82 5.33 10.49
N ASP A 57 -8.21 4.15 10.00
CA ASP A 57 -9.60 3.68 9.96
C ASP A 57 -10.28 3.90 11.32
N GLN A 58 -9.60 3.49 12.40
CA GLN A 58 -10.11 3.68 13.76
C GLN A 58 -10.35 5.15 14.15
N CYS A 59 -9.47 6.07 13.75
CA CYS A 59 -9.65 7.50 14.02
C CYS A 59 -10.66 8.14 13.06
N SER A 60 -10.78 7.64 11.84
CA SER A 60 -11.71 8.11 10.83
C SER A 60 -13.15 7.65 11.13
N GLU A 61 -13.33 6.45 11.69
CA GLU A 61 -14.64 5.92 12.11
C GLU A 61 -15.21 6.70 13.31
N GLU A 62 -14.36 7.25 14.18
CA GLU A 62 -14.81 8.08 15.31
C GLU A 62 -15.41 9.43 14.84
N ASP A 63 -15.12 9.87 13.61
CA ASP A 63 -15.63 11.11 13.00
C ASP A 63 -16.86 10.89 12.10
N GLU A 64 -17.34 9.65 11.90
CA GLU A 64 -18.63 9.38 11.26
C GLU A 64 -19.80 9.52 12.26
N GLY A 65 -19.88 10.71 12.88
CA GLY A 65 -20.80 11.03 13.96
C GLY A 65 -22.18 10.38 13.83
N ILE A 66 -22.60 9.70 14.90
CA ILE A 66 -24.01 9.34 15.13
C ILE A 66 -24.82 10.63 15.02
N GLY A 67 -25.40 10.87 13.85
CA GLY A 67 -26.41 11.89 13.63
C GLY A 67 -27.67 11.46 14.37
N ASP A 68 -28.07 12.27 15.34
CA ASP A 68 -29.30 12.19 16.13
C ASP A 68 -30.57 12.04 15.26
#